data_AF-A0A529K6G2-F1
#
_entry.id   AF-A0A529K6G2-F1
#
_cell.length_a   1.000
_cell.length_b   1.000
_cell.length_c   1.000
_cell.angle_alpha   90.00
_cell.angle_beta   90.00
_cell.angle_gamma   90.00
#
_symmetry.space_group_name_H-M   'P 1'
#
loop_
_entity.id
_entity.type
_entity.pdbx_description
1 polymer ?
#
loop_
_entity_poly.entity_id
_entity_poly.type
_entity_poly.pdbx_seq_one_letter_code
_entity_poly.pdbx_strand_id
1 'polypeptide(L)'
;VAAGVAKARADHITISGYDGGTGASPLTSLKHAGSPWEMGLAETHQTLVLNGLRSRVALQVDGGLRTGRDVVIGALLGADEFGFSTAPLIAAGCIMMRKCHLNTCPVGVATQDPVLRKRFKGTPEHVINFFFYVAEEVRALLAEMGYTHLDQIIGDTDLLEKRALIQHWKARGLDFSKMFFK
;
A
#
# COMPACT_ATOMS: atom_id res chain seq x y z
N VAL A 1 1.39 -19.60 3.16
CA VAL A 1 1.81 -19.49 1.73
C VAL A 1 3.17 -18.82 1.59
N ALA A 2 3.38 -17.62 2.13
CA ALA A 2 4.63 -16.86 1.99
C ALA A 2 5.91 -17.65 2.37
N ALA A 3 5.90 -18.42 3.47
CA ALA A 3 7.03 -19.29 3.82
C ALA A 3 7.35 -20.34 2.75
N GLY A 4 6.32 -20.87 2.06
CA GLY A 4 6.51 -21.78 0.93
C GLY A 4 7.12 -21.07 -0.28
N VAL A 5 6.65 -19.85 -0.57
CA VAL A 5 7.21 -18.99 -1.64
C VAL A 5 8.69 -18.68 -1.39
N ALA A 6 9.05 -18.30 -0.16
CA ALA A 6 10.45 -18.07 0.22
C ALA A 6 11.30 -19.35 0.11
N LYS A 7 10.77 -20.52 0.50
CA LYS A 7 11.46 -21.82 0.32
C LYS A 7 11.61 -22.19 -1.16
N ALA A 8 10.72 -21.73 -2.02
CA ALA A 8 10.79 -21.88 -3.48
C ALA A 8 11.75 -20.88 -4.14
N ARG A 9 12.56 -20.14 -3.36
CA ARG A 9 13.61 -19.20 -3.83
C ARG A 9 13.07 -17.99 -4.58
N ALA A 10 11.89 -17.49 -4.22
CA ALA A 10 11.53 -16.14 -4.61
C ALA A 10 12.39 -15.13 -3.83
N ASP A 11 12.85 -14.07 -4.50
CA ASP A 11 13.59 -12.98 -3.87
C ASP A 11 12.66 -11.86 -3.36
N HIS A 12 11.40 -11.87 -3.82
CA HIS A 12 10.43 -10.80 -3.58
C HIS A 12 9.02 -11.36 -3.38
N ILE A 13 8.28 -10.80 -2.42
CA ILE A 13 6.88 -11.12 -2.16
C ILE A 13 6.09 -9.82 -2.03
N THR A 14 5.08 -9.65 -2.89
CA THR A 14 4.14 -8.53 -2.78
C THR A 14 2.87 -8.96 -2.06
N ILE A 15 2.48 -8.21 -1.02
CA ILE A 15 1.20 -8.32 -0.34
C ILE A 15 0.28 -7.20 -0.81
N SER A 16 -0.76 -7.54 -1.55
CA SER A 16 -1.74 -6.60 -2.07
C SER A 16 -3.04 -6.60 -1.25
N GLY A 17 -3.42 -5.44 -0.73
CA GLY A 17 -4.68 -5.26 0.00
C GLY A 17 -5.91 -5.25 -0.90
N TYR A 18 -7.10 -5.48 -0.33
CA TYR A 18 -8.37 -5.43 -1.06
C TYR A 18 -8.68 -4.05 -1.67
N ASP A 19 -8.02 -2.99 -1.19
CA ASP A 19 -8.19 -1.60 -1.63
C ASP A 19 -7.43 -1.25 -2.94
N GLY A 20 -6.92 -2.27 -3.64
CA GLY A 20 -6.29 -2.12 -4.96
C GLY A 20 -7.21 -1.52 -6.04
N GLY A 21 -6.60 -0.81 -6.99
CA GLY A 21 -7.29 -0.29 -8.17
C GLY A 21 -7.45 -1.34 -9.27
N THR A 22 -8.44 -1.17 -10.16
CA THR A 22 -8.56 -1.98 -11.38
C THR A 22 -9.20 -1.19 -12.51
N GLY A 23 -8.85 -1.53 -13.75
CA GLY A 23 -9.53 -1.03 -14.93
C GLY A 23 -10.90 -1.68 -15.15
N ALA A 24 -11.03 -2.97 -14.80
CA ALA A 24 -12.26 -3.76 -14.95
C ALA A 24 -12.24 -4.96 -13.99
N SER A 25 -13.32 -5.15 -13.22
CA SER A 25 -13.51 -6.31 -12.35
C SER A 25 -14.99 -6.44 -11.99
N PRO A 26 -15.51 -7.66 -11.72
CA PRO A 26 -16.84 -7.82 -11.15
C PRO A 26 -17.00 -7.00 -9.87
N LEU A 27 -18.16 -6.33 -9.73
CA LEU A 27 -18.44 -5.53 -8.54
C LEU A 27 -18.43 -6.38 -7.26
N THR A 28 -18.84 -7.64 -7.36
CA THR A 28 -18.81 -8.59 -6.24
C THR A 28 -17.39 -8.82 -5.74
N SER A 29 -16.43 -9.05 -6.64
CA SER A 29 -15.02 -9.21 -6.29
C SER A 29 -14.47 -7.95 -5.61
N LEU A 30 -14.78 -6.77 -6.14
CA LEU A 30 -14.34 -5.48 -5.59
C LEU A 30 -14.88 -5.19 -4.18
N LYS A 31 -16.02 -5.77 -3.81
CA LYS A 31 -16.69 -5.50 -2.54
C LYS A 31 -16.54 -6.60 -1.51
N HIS A 32 -16.19 -7.81 -1.93
CA HIS A 32 -16.31 -9.00 -1.09
C HIS A 32 -15.11 -9.95 -1.16
N ALA A 33 -14.09 -9.67 -1.98
CA ALA A 33 -12.89 -10.49 -2.04
C ALA A 33 -11.67 -9.71 -1.53
N GLY A 34 -10.84 -10.37 -0.71
CA GLY A 34 -9.62 -9.82 -0.14
C GLY A 34 -9.74 -9.41 1.31
N SER A 35 -8.61 -9.02 1.89
CA SER A 35 -8.50 -8.54 3.28
C SER A 35 -7.53 -7.35 3.33
N PRO A 36 -7.55 -6.54 4.41
CA PRO A 36 -6.68 -5.38 4.53
C PRO A 36 -5.21 -5.79 4.42
N TRP A 37 -4.40 -4.96 3.77
CA TRP A 37 -2.98 -5.26 3.59
C TRP A 37 -2.25 -5.29 4.93
N GLU A 38 -2.71 -4.52 5.93
CA GLU A 38 -2.11 -4.45 7.26
C GLU A 38 -2.10 -5.83 7.93
N MET A 39 -3.18 -6.59 7.78
CA MET A 39 -3.27 -7.95 8.32
C MET A 39 -2.38 -8.92 7.56
N GLY A 40 -2.46 -8.91 6.22
CA GLY A 40 -1.69 -9.83 5.39
C GLY A 40 -0.18 -9.59 5.46
N LEU A 41 0.23 -8.33 5.57
CA LEU A 41 1.63 -7.93 5.70
C LEU A 41 2.19 -8.36 7.05
N ALA A 42 1.50 -8.04 8.14
CA ALA A 42 1.91 -8.45 9.48
C ALA A 42 2.02 -9.97 9.61
N GLU A 43 1.00 -10.72 9.15
CA GLU A 43 1.02 -12.19 9.17
C GLU A 43 2.19 -12.75 8.34
N THR A 44 2.44 -12.16 7.17
CA THR A 44 3.55 -12.58 6.30
C THR A 44 4.90 -12.32 6.95
N HIS A 45 5.11 -11.12 7.49
CA HIS A 45 6.34 -10.75 8.19
C HIS A 45 6.60 -11.71 9.37
N GLN A 46 5.63 -11.84 10.28
CA GLN A 46 5.70 -12.72 11.45
C GLN A 46 5.99 -14.17 11.05
N THR A 47 5.27 -14.70 10.06
CA THR A 47 5.46 -16.08 9.58
C THR A 47 6.87 -16.29 9.05
N LEU A 48 7.40 -15.34 8.27
CA LEU A 48 8.75 -15.45 7.71
C LEU A 48 9.83 -15.32 8.80
N VAL A 49 9.64 -14.47 9.81
CA VAL A 49 10.54 -14.34 10.97
C VAL A 49 10.55 -15.64 11.77
N LEU A 50 9.38 -16.17 12.15
CA LEU A 50 9.23 -17.41 12.90
C LEU A 50 9.87 -18.62 12.22
N ASN A 51 10.01 -18.59 10.89
CA ASN A 51 10.62 -19.68 10.11
C ASN A 51 12.09 -19.42 9.73
N GLY A 52 12.69 -18.31 10.16
CA GLY A 52 14.07 -17.94 9.76
C GLY A 52 14.21 -17.69 8.26
N LEU A 53 13.14 -17.20 7.62
CA LEU A 53 13.06 -16.96 6.17
C LEU A 53 13.01 -15.47 5.80
N ARG A 54 12.76 -14.57 6.76
CA ARG A 54 12.54 -13.14 6.49
C ARG A 54 13.73 -12.46 5.79
N SER A 55 14.95 -12.85 6.12
CA SER A 55 16.18 -12.31 5.51
C SER A 55 16.41 -12.72 4.05
N ARG A 56 15.59 -13.63 3.51
CA ARG A 56 15.74 -14.16 2.15
C ARG A 56 14.92 -13.42 1.11
N VAL A 57 13.97 -12.60 1.54
CA VAL A 57 12.98 -11.98 0.65
C VAL A 57 12.76 -10.53 1.01
N ALA A 58 12.61 -9.69 0.00
CA ALA A 58 12.03 -8.36 0.16
C ALA A 58 10.49 -8.47 0.20
N LEU A 59 9.87 -7.78 1.15
CA LEU A 59 8.41 -7.67 1.26
C LEU A 59 7.94 -6.32 0.72
N GLN A 60 7.16 -6.35 -0.35
CA GLN A 60 6.46 -5.16 -0.84
C GLN A 60 5.01 -5.18 -0.38
N VAL A 61 4.46 -4.01 -0.09
CA VAL A 61 3.03 -3.84 0.14
C VAL A 61 2.42 -2.85 -0.85
N ASP A 62 1.22 -3.16 -1.34
CA ASP A 62 0.35 -2.20 -2.03
C ASP A 62 -1.12 -2.37 -1.62
N GLY A 63 -1.97 -1.49 -2.13
CA GLY A 63 -3.41 -1.51 -1.82
C GLY A 63 -3.88 -0.21 -1.18
N GLY A 64 -3.96 0.85 -1.97
CA GLY A 64 -4.54 2.12 -1.52
C GLY A 64 -3.59 3.04 -0.74
N LEU A 65 -2.27 2.81 -0.79
CA LEU A 65 -1.28 3.74 -0.25
C LEU A 65 -1.35 5.09 -0.98
N ARG A 66 -1.36 6.18 -0.21
CA ARG A 66 -1.53 7.55 -0.72
C ARG A 66 -0.56 8.55 -0.08
N THR A 67 -0.10 8.28 1.14
CA THR A 67 0.61 9.24 1.99
C THR A 67 1.93 8.67 2.51
N GLY A 68 2.82 9.55 2.98
CA GLY A 68 4.03 9.13 3.70
C GLY A 68 3.71 8.38 4.99
N ARG A 69 2.61 8.73 5.67
CA ARG A 69 2.14 7.95 6.82
C ARG A 69 1.79 6.50 6.48
N ASP A 70 1.18 6.24 5.32
CA ASP A 70 0.88 4.87 4.88
C ASP A 70 2.18 4.07 4.68
N VAL A 71 3.21 4.70 4.12
CA VAL A 71 4.56 4.12 3.97
C VAL A 71 5.15 3.76 5.33
N VAL A 72 5.14 4.70 6.28
CA VAL A 72 5.67 4.47 7.64
C VAL A 72 4.93 3.32 8.34
N ILE A 73 3.59 3.26 8.24
CA ILE A 73 2.83 2.14 8.81
C ILE A 73 3.20 0.82 8.14
N GLY A 74 3.33 0.79 6.81
CA GLY A 74 3.79 -0.40 6.08
C GLY A 74 5.19 -0.85 6.52
N ALA A 75 6.12 0.09 6.71
CA ALA A 75 7.45 -0.21 7.21
C ALA A 75 7.39 -0.85 8.61
N LEU A 76 6.68 -0.23 9.54
CA LEU A 76 6.50 -0.73 10.92
C LEU A 76 5.86 -2.13 10.97
N LEU A 77 4.95 -2.43 10.03
CA LEU A 77 4.35 -3.76 9.87
C LEU A 77 5.23 -4.76 9.10
N GLY A 78 6.39 -4.32 8.61
CA GLY A 78 7.45 -5.19 8.12
C GLY A 78 7.71 -5.17 6.60
N ALA A 79 7.17 -4.20 5.86
CA ALA A 79 7.47 -4.01 4.44
C ALA A 79 8.82 -3.32 4.21
N ASP A 80 9.53 -3.77 3.19
CA ASP A 80 10.75 -3.16 2.64
C ASP A 80 10.44 -2.18 1.51
N GLU A 81 9.36 -2.45 0.75
CA GLU A 81 9.00 -1.70 -0.46
C GLU A 81 7.49 -1.35 -0.51
N PHE A 82 7.15 -0.31 -1.28
CA PHE A 82 5.82 0.30 -1.28
C PHE A 82 5.32 0.53 -2.70
N GLY A 83 4.28 -0.20 -3.09
CA GLY A 83 3.63 -0.08 -4.39
C GLY A 83 2.53 0.98 -4.38
N PHE A 84 2.57 1.87 -5.37
CA PHE A 84 1.56 2.89 -5.60
C PHE A 84 0.99 2.77 -7.00
N SER A 85 -0.32 2.98 -7.14
CA SER A 85 -1.00 2.94 -8.44
C SER A 85 -1.99 4.09 -8.58
N THR A 86 -3.11 4.04 -7.85
CA THR A 86 -4.19 5.03 -8.00
C THR A 86 -3.76 6.46 -7.69
N ALA A 87 -2.95 6.69 -6.65
CA ALA A 87 -2.51 8.05 -6.28
C ALA A 87 -1.59 8.69 -7.35
N PRO A 88 -0.52 8.01 -7.83
CA PRO A 88 0.23 8.47 -9.01
C PRO A 88 -0.63 8.66 -10.27
N LEU A 89 -1.64 7.80 -10.47
CA LEU A 89 -2.57 7.94 -11.60
C LEU A 89 -3.41 9.23 -11.49
N ILE A 90 -3.81 9.60 -10.27
CA ILE A 90 -4.49 10.87 -9.98
C ILE A 90 -3.54 12.04 -10.20
N ALA A 91 -2.30 11.95 -9.72
CA ALA A 91 -1.27 12.97 -9.99
C ALA A 91 -1.05 13.18 -11.50
N ALA A 92 -1.10 12.10 -12.28
CA ALA A 92 -1.03 12.14 -13.75
C ALA A 92 -2.32 12.66 -14.43
N GLY A 93 -3.41 12.90 -13.70
CA GLY A 93 -4.63 13.52 -14.22
C GLY A 93 -5.90 12.68 -14.15
N CYS A 94 -5.90 11.51 -13.49
CA CYS A 94 -7.14 10.77 -13.24
C CYS A 94 -8.08 11.55 -12.31
N ILE A 95 -9.32 11.73 -12.75
CA ILE A 95 -10.37 12.45 -12.00
C ILE A 95 -11.36 11.50 -11.30
N MET A 96 -11.00 10.23 -11.10
CA MET A 96 -11.81 9.23 -10.41
C MET A 96 -13.23 9.00 -10.98
N MET A 97 -13.37 9.06 -12.31
CA MET A 97 -14.66 8.85 -13.01
C MET A 97 -15.20 7.41 -12.91
N ARG A 98 -14.33 6.42 -12.65
CA ARG A 98 -14.68 4.98 -12.51
C ARG A 98 -15.36 4.35 -13.74
N LYS A 99 -15.06 4.85 -14.94
CA LYS A 99 -15.50 4.28 -16.23
C LYS A 99 -14.34 3.68 -17.04
N CYS A 100 -13.29 3.23 -16.36
CA CYS A 100 -12.07 2.72 -16.99
C CYS A 100 -12.37 1.55 -17.96
N HIS A 101 -13.29 0.67 -17.60
CA HIS A 101 -13.73 -0.49 -18.38
C HIS A 101 -14.55 -0.13 -19.64
N LEU A 102 -14.99 1.13 -19.80
CA LEU A 102 -15.84 1.54 -20.92
C LEU A 102 -15.07 2.17 -22.07
N ASN A 103 -13.75 2.31 -21.96
CA ASN A 103 -12.91 2.99 -22.96
C ASN A 103 -13.25 4.49 -23.15
N THR A 104 -14.05 5.10 -22.27
CA THR A 104 -14.54 6.49 -22.39
C THR A 104 -13.86 7.46 -21.40
N CYS A 105 -12.58 7.24 -21.07
CA CYS A 105 -11.89 8.11 -20.11
C CYS A 105 -11.77 9.55 -20.64
N PRO A 106 -12.37 10.56 -20.00
CA PRO A 106 -12.46 11.91 -20.55
C PRO A 106 -11.13 12.66 -20.52
N VAL A 107 -10.17 12.17 -19.74
CA VAL A 107 -8.84 12.76 -19.50
C VAL A 107 -7.70 11.96 -20.14
N GLY A 108 -8.04 10.97 -20.99
CA GLY A 108 -7.04 10.23 -21.77
C GLY A 108 -6.18 9.23 -20.98
N VAL A 109 -6.54 8.91 -19.73
CA VAL A 109 -5.78 7.98 -18.86
C VAL A 109 -6.09 6.52 -19.18
N ALA A 110 -7.35 6.10 -19.03
CA ALA A 110 -7.79 4.71 -19.20
C ALA A 110 -8.66 4.56 -20.46
N THR A 111 -8.05 4.81 -21.63
CA THR A 111 -8.72 4.71 -22.94
C THR A 111 -7.70 4.44 -24.04
N GLN A 112 -8.10 3.66 -25.03
CA GLN A 112 -7.38 3.42 -26.27
C GLN A 112 -7.91 4.29 -27.43
N ASP A 113 -9.01 5.01 -27.24
CA ASP A 113 -9.57 5.91 -28.24
C ASP A 113 -8.56 7.03 -28.59
N PRO A 114 -8.18 7.20 -29.86
CA PRO A 114 -7.15 8.16 -30.26
C PRO A 114 -7.56 9.62 -30.07
N VAL A 115 -8.85 9.95 -30.07
CA VAL A 115 -9.37 11.29 -29.78
C VAL A 115 -9.30 11.57 -28.28
N LEU A 116 -9.68 10.60 -27.45
CA LEU A 116 -9.64 10.76 -25.99
C LEU A 116 -8.21 10.74 -25.44
N ARG A 117 -7.30 9.92 -26.00
CA ARG A 117 -5.88 9.91 -25.62
C ARG A 117 -5.19 11.26 -25.79
N LYS A 118 -5.56 12.05 -26.82
CA LYS A 118 -5.05 13.42 -27.02
C LYS A 118 -5.41 14.39 -25.87
N ARG A 119 -6.35 14.01 -25.00
CA ARG A 119 -6.74 14.78 -23.81
C ARG A 119 -5.84 14.54 -22.61
N PHE A 120 -4.93 13.56 -22.66
CA PHE A 120 -3.97 13.35 -21.58
C PHE A 120 -3.03 14.56 -21.46
N LYS A 121 -2.97 15.13 -20.26
CA LYS A 121 -2.13 16.28 -19.91
C LYS A 121 -1.11 15.98 -18.81
N GLY A 122 -1.06 14.73 -18.34
CA GLY A 122 -0.08 14.32 -17.33
C GLY A 122 1.33 14.42 -17.87
N THR A 123 2.25 14.88 -17.04
CA THR A 123 3.68 14.89 -17.35
C THR A 123 4.43 14.03 -16.31
N PRO A 124 5.64 13.54 -16.64
CA PRO A 124 6.45 12.81 -15.66
C PRO A 124 6.66 13.60 -14.36
N GLU A 125 6.80 14.92 -14.45
CA GLU A 125 7.02 15.82 -13.31
C GLU A 125 5.87 15.75 -12.30
N HIS A 126 4.63 15.54 -12.73
CA HIS A 126 3.51 15.38 -11.80
C HIS A 126 3.69 14.17 -10.88
N VAL A 127 4.16 13.04 -11.43
CA VAL A 127 4.39 11.81 -10.67
C VAL A 127 5.65 11.92 -9.83
N ILE A 128 6.72 12.52 -10.38
CA ILE A 128 7.96 12.79 -9.66
C ILE A 128 7.69 13.66 -8.43
N ASN A 129 6.96 14.77 -8.60
CA ASN A 129 6.61 15.68 -7.50
C ASN A 129 5.73 14.99 -6.46
N PHE A 130 4.78 14.16 -6.87
CA PHE A 130 3.98 13.34 -5.95
C PHE A 130 4.88 12.48 -5.05
N PHE A 131 5.84 11.74 -5.61
CA PHE A 131 6.74 10.92 -4.83
C PHE A 131 7.71 11.73 -3.97
N PHE A 132 8.15 12.92 -4.43
CA PHE A 132 8.92 13.83 -3.58
C PHE A 132 8.13 14.27 -2.34
N TYR A 133 6.83 14.58 -2.49
CA TYR A 133 5.99 14.94 -1.34
C TYR A 133 5.76 13.78 -0.38
N VAL A 134 5.53 12.56 -0.90
CA VAL A 134 5.43 11.36 -0.07
C VAL A 134 6.75 11.12 0.69
N ALA A 135 7.90 11.22 0.01
CA ALA A 135 9.21 11.03 0.62
C ALA A 135 9.54 12.10 1.68
N GLU A 136 9.14 13.36 1.43
CA GLU A 136 9.29 14.45 2.40
C GLU A 136 8.49 14.18 3.67
N GLU A 137 7.24 13.72 3.53
CA GLU A 137 6.39 13.34 4.66
C GLU A 137 6.98 12.16 5.45
N VAL A 138 7.51 11.13 4.75
CA VAL A 138 8.22 10.01 5.41
C VAL A 138 9.41 10.53 6.22
N ARG A 139 10.23 11.42 5.65
CA ARG A 139 11.39 12.00 6.35
C ARG A 139 10.98 12.80 7.58
N ALA A 140 9.90 13.58 7.48
CA ALA A 140 9.37 14.35 8.61
C ALA A 140 8.91 13.42 9.75
N LEU A 141 8.18 12.35 9.42
CA LEU A 141 7.72 11.36 10.39
C LEU A 141 8.88 10.59 11.04
N LEU A 142 9.89 10.19 10.25
CA LEU A 142 11.10 9.56 10.79
C LEU A 142 11.82 10.49 11.77
N ALA A 143 11.98 11.77 11.41
CA ALA A 143 12.60 12.76 12.28
C ALA A 143 11.81 12.99 13.58
N GLU A 144 10.48 13.02 13.51
CA GLU A 144 9.60 13.12 14.69
C GLU A 144 9.77 11.94 15.64
N MET A 145 9.99 10.73 15.10
CA MET A 145 10.25 9.51 15.87
C MET A 145 11.72 9.35 16.29
N GLY A 146 12.63 10.22 15.83
CA GLY A 146 14.07 10.16 16.16
C GLY A 146 14.91 9.23 15.28
N TYR A 147 14.42 8.85 14.11
CA TYR A 147 15.12 8.01 13.14
C TYR A 147 15.59 8.81 11.92
N THR A 148 16.61 8.31 11.23
CA THR A 148 17.20 8.98 10.06
C THR A 148 17.00 8.19 8.77
N HIS A 149 16.76 6.88 8.87
CA HIS A 149 16.58 5.98 7.73
C HIS A 149 15.38 5.07 7.97
N LEU A 150 14.69 4.68 6.90
CA LEU A 150 13.45 3.90 6.97
C LEU A 150 13.70 2.45 7.44
N ASP A 151 14.85 1.87 7.08
CA ASP A 151 15.27 0.53 7.47
C ASP A 151 15.40 0.35 8.99
N GLN A 152 15.66 1.43 9.72
CA GLN A 152 15.76 1.42 11.19
C GLN A 152 14.44 1.10 11.88
N ILE A 153 13.31 1.26 11.20
CA ILE A 153 11.96 1.05 11.76
C ILE A 153 11.23 -0.14 11.14
N ILE A 154 11.83 -0.83 10.15
CA ILE A 154 11.15 -1.93 9.46
C ILE A 154 10.85 -3.07 10.45
N GLY A 155 9.58 -3.39 10.61
CA GLY A 155 9.09 -4.43 11.52
C GLY A 155 9.06 -4.03 12.99
N ASP A 156 9.35 -2.77 13.35
CA ASP A 156 9.33 -2.33 14.75
C ASP A 156 7.93 -1.91 15.20
N THR A 157 7.05 -2.89 15.37
CA THR A 157 5.65 -2.66 15.72
C THR A 157 5.43 -1.99 17.08
N ASP A 158 6.46 -1.90 17.93
CA ASP A 158 6.35 -1.26 19.25
C ASP A 158 6.16 0.26 19.15
N LEU A 159 6.51 0.86 18.01
CA LEU A 159 6.27 2.27 17.70
C LEU A 159 4.80 2.56 17.35
N LEU A 160 3.96 1.53 17.19
CA LEU A 160 2.54 1.68 16.89
C LEU A 160 1.70 1.67 18.18
N GLU A 161 1.02 2.77 18.44
CA GLU A 161 0.00 2.84 19.49
C GLU A 161 -1.41 2.82 18.91
N LYS A 162 -2.32 2.12 19.61
CA LYS A 162 -3.76 2.16 19.33
C LYS A 162 -4.33 3.46 19.86
N ARG A 163 -4.82 4.32 18.98
CA ARG A 163 -5.66 5.43 19.41
C ARG A 163 -6.92 4.88 20.08
N ALA A 164 -7.20 5.33 21.30
CA ALA A 164 -8.46 5.02 21.96
C ALA A 164 -9.63 5.40 21.03
N LEU A 165 -10.41 4.39 20.64
CA LEU A 165 -11.44 4.55 19.62
C LEU A 165 -12.41 5.66 20.03
N ILE A 166 -12.82 6.48 19.07
CA ILE A 166 -14.02 7.32 19.18
C ILE A 166 -15.12 6.41 19.74
N GLN A 167 -15.89 6.87 20.73
CA GLN A 167 -16.96 6.09 21.37
C GLN A 167 -18.07 5.72 20.36
N HIS A 168 -17.76 4.85 19.41
CA HIS A 168 -18.62 4.39 18.34
C HIS A 168 -18.88 2.91 18.55
N TRP A 169 -20.15 2.56 18.68
CA TRP A 169 -20.58 1.23 19.08
C TRP A 169 -20.09 0.10 18.15
N LYS A 170 -19.97 0.36 16.82
CA LYS A 170 -19.46 -0.63 15.85
C LYS A 170 -17.97 -0.96 16.00
N ALA A 171 -17.20 -0.11 16.69
CA ALA A 171 -15.78 -0.34 16.89
C ALA A 171 -15.49 -1.16 18.16
N ARG A 172 -16.52 -1.41 18.99
CA ARG A 172 -16.38 -2.24 20.20
C ARG A 172 -16.00 -3.67 19.79
N GLY A 173 -14.92 -4.17 20.39
CA GLY A 173 -14.43 -5.54 20.16
C GLY A 173 -13.37 -5.69 19.08
N LEU A 174 -12.94 -4.61 18.42
CA LEU A 174 -11.76 -4.66 17.56
C LEU A 174 -10.51 -4.95 18.40
N ASP A 175 -9.80 -6.03 18.06
CA ASP A 175 -8.55 -6.42 18.69
C ASP A 175 -7.43 -6.52 17.64
N PHE A 176 -6.42 -5.67 17.80
CA PHE A 176 -5.23 -5.63 16.96
C PHE A 176 -4.02 -6.30 17.61
N SER A 177 -4.18 -6.96 18.76
CA SER A 177 -3.09 -7.61 19.51
C SER A 177 -2.23 -8.53 18.64
N LYS A 178 -2.87 -9.30 17.75
CA LYS A 178 -2.19 -10.24 16.84
C LYS A 178 -1.37 -9.56 15.74
N MET A 179 -1.67 -8.31 15.39
CA MET A 179 -0.92 -7.59 14.36
C MET A 179 0.42 -7.07 14.87
N PHE A 180 0.55 -6.81 16.17
CA PHE A 180 1.75 -6.24 16.79
C PHE A 180 2.60 -7.31 17.50
N PHE A 181 2.42 -8.58 17.11
CA PHE A 181 3.14 -9.70 17.70
C PHE A 181 4.54 -9.81 17.10
N LYS A 182 5.55 -10.04 17.96
CA LYS A 182 6.95 -10.33 17.60
C LYS A 182 7.21 -11.83 17.76
#